data_AF-A0AAU7VAK1-F1
#
_entry.id   AF-A0AAU7VAK1-F1
#
_cell.length_a   1.000
_cell.length_b   1.000
_cell.length_c   1.000
_cell.angle_alpha   90.00
_cell.angle_beta   90.00
_cell.angle_gamma   90.00
#
_symmetry.space_group_name_H-M   'P 1'
#
loop_
_entity.id
_entity.type
_entity.pdbx_description
1 polymer ?
#
loop_
_entity_poly.entity_id
_entity_poly.type
_entity_poly.pdbx_seq_one_letter_code
_entity_poly.pdbx_strand_id
1 'polypeptide(L)'
;MLRALGWAAAWLLALVGLVLFLGSVWVRRKFGVVSIDQALMNIPEPGKNIPGGWDLVLEGTLWIVVLPIVIWVAALLLWRWTRRPSFRSSSPKLGLAVSIAWVPVLLLLVPASGLYQGNLTFDLQTYLQARNSKMDMQDYYAVPEFDQPLTDKSNLVLIYLESVEDAMGLVPPFELNMLAPVQEATEDWQSIPALEQYAGGGWTMSGIVSTQCGIPLRSGNAHTTSAEMNVLGAETSRFLSGAVCLGDVLADAGYQNVFMGGADSAFAGKHSFLEQHGYQTIKDLNTWEAAGETEMRSDWGLSDRRLMDLAKDQLMELRDSGQPYNLTLLTLDTHDGPRPHDYCPVTTDVPMTSITECSMSQVAGFLEFMEDEGFLEDTAVVVMGDHLKFVAETNSF
;
A
#
# COMPACT_ATOMS: atom_id res chain seq x y z
N MET A 1 46.34 -0.53 -14.52
CA MET A 1 45.14 0.28 -14.21
C MET A 1 43.84 -0.40 -14.67
N LEU A 2 43.64 -0.65 -15.97
CA LEU A 2 42.41 -1.26 -16.53
C LEU A 2 41.93 -2.56 -15.85
N ARG A 3 42.83 -3.50 -15.52
CA ARG A 3 42.45 -4.73 -14.81
C ARG A 3 41.94 -4.49 -13.39
N ALA A 4 42.52 -3.53 -12.67
CA ALA A 4 42.08 -3.19 -11.31
C ALA A 4 40.71 -2.51 -11.33
N LEU A 5 40.46 -1.63 -12.31
CA LEU A 5 39.14 -1.06 -12.56
C LEU A 5 38.10 -2.13 -12.91
N GLY A 6 38.44 -3.11 -13.75
CA GLY A 6 37.52 -4.21 -14.10
C GLY A 6 37.10 -5.05 -12.89
N TRP A 7 38.04 -5.38 -11.99
CA TRP A 7 37.71 -6.07 -10.74
C TRP A 7 36.87 -5.20 -9.80
N ALA A 8 37.16 -3.91 -9.68
CA ALA A 8 36.38 -3.00 -8.85
C ALA A 8 34.92 -2.89 -9.37
N ALA A 9 34.73 -2.74 -10.67
CA ALA A 9 33.41 -2.70 -11.29
C ALA A 9 32.64 -4.01 -11.08
N ALA A 10 33.29 -5.17 -11.22
CA ALA A 10 32.64 -6.45 -11.02
C ALA A 10 32.20 -6.65 -9.56
N TRP A 11 33.05 -6.30 -8.59
CA TRP A 11 32.66 -6.34 -7.17
C TRP A 11 31.54 -5.36 -6.85
N LEU A 12 31.51 -4.17 -7.45
CA LEU A 12 30.40 -3.24 -7.29
C LEU A 12 29.10 -3.83 -7.85
N LEU A 13 29.13 -4.42 -9.04
CA LEU A 13 27.97 -5.10 -9.63
C LEU A 13 27.46 -6.23 -8.74
N ALA A 14 28.36 -7.01 -8.12
CA ALA A 14 27.96 -8.05 -7.19
C ALA A 14 27.30 -7.47 -5.91
N LEU A 15 27.76 -6.33 -5.41
CA LEU A 15 27.09 -5.65 -4.30
C LEU A 15 25.69 -5.19 -4.71
N VAL A 16 25.54 -4.55 -5.88
CA VAL A 16 24.23 -4.12 -6.41
C VAL A 16 23.30 -5.33 -6.59
N GLY A 17 23.80 -6.43 -7.16
CA GLY A 17 23.06 -7.67 -7.31
C GLY A 17 22.59 -8.26 -5.98
N LEU A 18 23.43 -8.18 -4.95
CA LEU A 18 23.11 -8.68 -3.61
C LEU A 18 22.10 -7.80 -2.88
N VAL A 19 22.23 -6.47 -3.00
CA VAL A 19 21.24 -5.50 -2.49
C VAL A 19 19.89 -5.76 -3.16
N LEU A 20 19.87 -5.90 -4.49
CA LEU A 20 18.64 -6.19 -5.23
C LEU A 20 18.06 -7.56 -4.81
N PHE A 21 18.88 -8.60 -4.68
CA PHE A 21 18.42 -9.92 -4.25
C PHE A 21 17.81 -9.90 -2.84
N LEU A 22 18.56 -9.43 -1.85
CA LEU A 22 18.12 -9.44 -0.45
C LEU A 22 16.97 -8.45 -0.22
N GLY A 23 17.00 -7.30 -0.87
CA GLY A 23 15.89 -6.34 -0.86
C GLY A 23 14.62 -6.91 -1.48
N SER A 24 14.71 -7.57 -2.64
CA SER A 24 13.55 -8.21 -3.28
C SER A 24 12.98 -9.33 -2.41
N VAL A 25 13.83 -10.17 -1.82
CA VAL A 25 13.38 -11.23 -0.90
C VAL A 25 12.68 -10.65 0.32
N TRP A 26 13.23 -9.58 0.91
CA TRP A 26 12.62 -8.92 2.06
C TRP A 26 11.27 -8.30 1.71
N VAL A 27 11.20 -7.53 0.61
CA VAL A 27 9.94 -6.94 0.11
C VAL A 27 8.91 -8.04 -0.15
N ARG A 28 9.28 -9.11 -0.86
CA ARG A 28 8.37 -10.21 -1.19
C ARG A 28 7.82 -10.94 0.03
N ARG A 29 8.62 -11.06 1.09
CA ARG A 29 8.19 -11.66 2.36
C ARG A 29 7.27 -10.76 3.18
N LYS A 30 7.42 -9.44 3.06
CA LYS A 30 6.65 -8.46 3.84
C LYS A 30 5.39 -7.99 3.12
N PHE A 31 5.48 -7.73 1.83
CA PHE A 31 4.46 -7.05 1.05
C PHE A 31 3.99 -7.87 -0.17
N GLY A 32 4.55 -9.07 -0.38
CA GLY A 32 4.26 -9.86 -1.57
C GLY A 32 4.86 -9.27 -2.85
N VAL A 33 4.20 -9.52 -3.97
CA VAL A 33 4.59 -8.94 -5.26
C VAL A 33 4.03 -7.52 -5.32
N VAL A 34 4.91 -6.54 -5.51
CA VAL A 34 4.56 -5.10 -5.52
C VAL A 34 4.99 -4.47 -6.82
N SER A 35 4.24 -3.51 -7.35
CA SER A 35 4.72 -2.80 -8.55
C SER A 35 5.84 -1.82 -8.20
N ILE A 36 6.64 -1.42 -9.20
CA ILE A 36 7.65 -0.36 -8.99
C ILE A 36 6.97 0.95 -8.57
N ASP A 37 5.80 1.26 -9.13
CA ASP A 37 5.01 2.43 -8.76
C ASP A 37 4.60 2.39 -7.28
N GLN A 38 4.15 1.22 -6.78
CA GLN A 38 3.84 1.00 -5.36
C GLN A 38 5.04 1.29 -4.47
N ALA A 39 6.18 0.70 -4.83
CA ALA A 39 7.40 0.79 -4.05
C ALA A 39 7.90 2.24 -3.96
N LEU A 40 7.74 3.03 -5.03
CA LEU A 40 8.12 4.44 -5.06
C LEU A 40 7.19 5.33 -4.25
N MET A 41 5.86 5.10 -4.32
CA MET A 41 4.87 5.89 -3.58
C MET A 41 4.91 5.64 -2.07
N ASN A 42 5.33 4.45 -1.65
CA ASN A 42 5.39 4.07 -0.24
C ASN A 42 6.72 4.41 0.43
N ILE A 43 7.64 5.12 -0.24
CA ILE A 43 8.87 5.62 0.38
C ILE A 43 8.47 6.71 1.40
N PRO A 44 8.83 6.56 2.69
CA PRO A 44 8.46 7.55 3.71
C PRO A 44 9.03 8.93 3.40
N GLU A 45 8.21 9.96 3.59
CA GLU A 45 8.65 11.35 3.46
C GLU A 45 9.49 11.78 4.67
N PRO A 46 10.59 12.54 4.45
CA PRO A 46 11.36 13.09 5.55
C PRO A 46 10.52 13.97 6.48
N GLY A 47 10.49 13.63 7.77
CA GLY A 47 9.81 14.42 8.81
C GLY A 47 8.32 14.11 8.99
N LYS A 48 7.80 13.08 8.32
CA LYS A 48 6.43 12.55 8.54
C LYS A 48 6.46 11.26 9.36
N ASN A 49 5.29 10.83 9.84
CA ASN A 49 5.15 9.53 10.50
C ASN A 49 5.59 8.41 9.56
N ILE A 50 6.21 7.38 10.12
CA ILE A 50 6.72 6.24 9.37
C ILE A 50 5.68 5.11 9.44
N PRO A 51 5.01 4.79 8.33
CA PRO A 51 4.03 3.72 8.28
C PRO A 51 4.67 2.37 8.63
N GLY A 52 4.01 1.58 9.47
CA GLY A 52 4.56 0.31 9.98
C GLY A 52 5.64 0.48 11.05
N GLY A 53 5.92 1.71 11.48
CA GLY A 53 6.82 2.03 12.58
C GLY A 53 8.32 1.86 12.29
N TRP A 54 9.13 2.23 13.29
CA TRP A 54 10.59 2.16 13.19
C TRP A 54 11.15 0.75 13.06
N ASP A 55 10.43 -0.25 13.57
CA ASP A 55 10.85 -1.65 13.48
C ASP A 55 10.95 -2.13 12.02
N LEU A 56 10.00 -1.71 11.18
CA LEU A 56 10.00 -2.03 9.75
C LEU A 56 11.20 -1.39 9.05
N VAL A 57 11.52 -0.14 9.37
CA VAL A 57 12.68 0.58 8.80
C VAL A 57 14.00 -0.05 9.23
N LEU A 58 14.11 -0.43 10.50
CA LEU A 58 15.30 -1.11 11.03
C LEU A 58 15.48 -2.47 10.34
N GLU A 59 14.42 -3.26 10.22
CA GLU A 59 14.47 -4.53 9.52
C GLU A 59 14.86 -4.34 8.04
N GLY A 60 14.20 -3.43 7.32
CA GLY A 60 14.52 -3.12 5.94
C GLY A 60 15.98 -2.67 5.76
N THR A 61 16.48 -1.81 6.65
CA THR A 61 17.88 -1.36 6.64
C THR A 61 18.86 -2.51 6.84
N LEU A 62 18.54 -3.44 7.74
CA LEU A 62 19.36 -4.63 7.96
C LEU A 62 19.42 -5.50 6.70
N TRP A 63 18.29 -5.74 6.04
CA TRP A 63 18.21 -6.58 4.85
C TRP A 63 18.76 -5.95 3.57
N ILE A 64 18.51 -4.67 3.35
CA ILE A 64 18.83 -3.96 2.11
C ILE A 64 20.24 -3.35 2.14
N VAL A 65 20.76 -3.00 3.33
CA VAL A 65 22.04 -2.29 3.46
C VAL A 65 23.07 -3.12 4.22
N VAL A 66 22.77 -3.50 5.46
CA VAL A 66 23.78 -4.09 6.35
C VAL A 66 24.19 -5.49 5.90
N LEU A 67 23.23 -6.39 5.68
CA LEU A 67 23.51 -7.78 5.27
C LEU A 67 24.26 -7.86 3.93
N PRO A 68 23.87 -7.14 2.86
CA PRO A 68 24.62 -7.12 1.62
C PRO A 68 26.07 -6.66 1.81
N ILE A 69 26.30 -5.59 2.57
CA ILE A 69 27.66 -5.08 2.83
C ILE A 69 28.49 -6.10 3.59
N VAL A 70 27.93 -6.74 4.62
CA VAL A 70 28.64 -7.76 5.42
C VAL A 70 29.05 -8.95 4.56
N ILE A 71 28.12 -9.51 3.77
CA ILE A 71 28.39 -10.63 2.86
C ILE A 71 29.43 -10.22 1.80
N TRP A 72 29.31 -9.01 1.25
CA TRP A 72 30.22 -8.49 0.24
C TRP A 72 31.65 -8.30 0.79
N VAL A 73 31.80 -7.71 1.98
CA VAL A 73 33.09 -7.55 2.65
C VAL A 73 33.69 -8.92 3.00
N ALA A 74 32.90 -9.85 3.52
CA ALA A 74 33.36 -11.21 3.81
C ALA A 74 33.88 -11.92 2.56
N ALA A 75 33.15 -11.84 1.44
CA ALA A 75 33.57 -12.39 0.15
C ALA A 75 34.86 -11.74 -0.37
N LEU A 76 35.01 -10.43 -0.23
CA LEU A 76 36.24 -9.69 -0.58
C LEU A 76 37.44 -10.10 0.27
N LEU A 77 37.25 -10.24 1.59
CA LEU A 77 38.30 -10.68 2.52
C LEU A 77 38.72 -12.13 2.24
N LEU A 78 37.75 -13.01 1.98
CA LEU A 78 38.02 -14.40 1.58
C LEU A 78 38.79 -14.48 0.27
N TRP A 79 38.41 -13.66 -0.73
CA TRP A 79 39.13 -13.57 -1.99
C TRP A 79 40.57 -13.06 -1.83
N ARG A 80 40.79 -12.05 -0.98
CA ARG A 80 42.14 -11.56 -0.65
C ARG A 80 42.96 -12.60 0.09
N TRP A 81 42.35 -13.32 1.03
CA TRP A 81 43.00 -14.34 1.84
C TRP A 81 43.44 -15.54 1.00
N THR A 82 42.56 -16.06 0.13
CA THR A 82 42.86 -17.17 -0.79
C THR A 82 43.97 -16.84 -1.81
N ARG A 83 44.23 -15.55 -2.06
CA ARG A 83 45.34 -15.09 -2.92
C ARG A 83 46.66 -14.84 -2.20
N ARG A 84 46.71 -15.00 -0.86
CA ARG A 84 47.96 -14.80 -0.10
C ARG A 84 48.98 -15.90 -0.43
N PRO A 85 50.27 -15.53 -0.57
CA PRO A 85 51.32 -16.49 -0.95
C PRO A 85 51.57 -17.59 0.10
N SER A 86 51.21 -17.37 1.37
CA SER A 86 51.40 -18.37 2.45
C SER A 86 50.49 -19.60 2.34
N PHE A 87 49.37 -19.51 1.62
CA PHE A 87 48.44 -20.63 1.37
C PHE A 87 48.82 -21.47 0.14
N ARG A 88 49.93 -21.15 -0.55
CA ARG A 88 50.40 -21.85 -1.76
C ARG A 88 51.21 -23.12 -1.48
N SER A 89 51.25 -23.61 -0.25
CA SER A 89 52.09 -24.75 0.12
C SER A 89 51.33 -26.08 0.06
N SER A 90 51.99 -27.08 -0.54
CA SER A 90 51.74 -28.52 -0.64
C SER A 90 50.80 -29.11 -1.71
N SER A 91 49.93 -28.35 -2.42
CA SER A 91 49.32 -28.83 -3.69
C SER A 91 48.82 -27.66 -4.60
N PRO A 92 49.72 -27.00 -5.36
CA PRO A 92 49.50 -25.65 -5.87
C PRO A 92 48.51 -25.51 -7.06
N LYS A 93 48.05 -26.62 -7.66
CA LYS A 93 47.21 -26.58 -8.87
C LYS A 93 45.70 -26.67 -8.59
N LEU A 94 45.27 -27.44 -7.59
CA LEU A 94 43.84 -27.70 -7.34
C LEU A 94 43.20 -26.60 -6.46
N GLY A 95 43.85 -26.22 -5.36
CA GLY A 95 43.35 -25.16 -4.47
C GLY A 95 43.36 -23.76 -5.12
N LEU A 96 44.30 -23.49 -6.03
CA LEU A 96 44.36 -22.26 -6.82
C LEU A 96 43.28 -22.24 -7.92
N ALA A 97 43.01 -23.38 -8.57
CA ALA A 97 41.95 -23.48 -9.57
C ALA A 97 40.56 -23.32 -8.93
N VAL A 98 40.31 -23.96 -7.80
CA VAL A 98 39.03 -23.85 -7.08
C VAL A 98 38.84 -22.43 -6.52
N SER A 99 39.86 -21.83 -5.89
CA SER A 99 39.77 -20.45 -5.33
C SER A 99 39.70 -19.33 -6.36
N ILE A 100 40.18 -19.54 -7.59
CA ILE A 100 40.07 -18.57 -8.69
C ILE A 100 38.77 -18.77 -9.49
N ALA A 101 38.22 -19.99 -9.55
CA ALA A 101 37.04 -20.29 -10.35
C ALA A 101 35.71 -19.83 -9.73
N TRP A 102 35.58 -19.79 -8.38
CA TRP A 102 34.30 -19.42 -7.75
C TRP A 102 34.00 -17.91 -7.84
N VAL A 103 35.01 -17.05 -7.88
CA VAL A 103 34.78 -15.59 -7.88
C VAL A 103 34.13 -15.10 -9.17
N PRO A 104 34.60 -15.45 -10.38
CA PRO A 104 33.89 -15.10 -11.61
C PRO A 104 32.46 -15.63 -11.65
N VAL A 105 32.24 -16.84 -11.12
CA VAL A 105 30.90 -17.44 -11.00
C VAL A 105 30.02 -16.61 -10.06
N LEU A 106 30.53 -16.23 -8.88
CA LEU A 106 29.78 -15.38 -7.94
C LEU A 106 29.49 -13.99 -8.51
N LEU A 107 30.47 -13.38 -9.17
CA LEU A 107 30.33 -12.05 -9.77
C LEU A 107 29.36 -12.02 -10.95
N LEU A 108 29.03 -13.17 -11.53
CA LEU A 108 28.03 -13.29 -12.59
C LEU A 108 26.66 -13.76 -12.06
N LEU A 109 26.66 -14.77 -11.18
CA LEU A 109 25.43 -15.35 -10.64
C LEU A 109 24.71 -14.41 -9.67
N VAL A 110 25.42 -13.65 -8.83
CA VAL A 110 24.77 -12.77 -7.84
C VAL A 110 23.99 -11.63 -8.52
N PRO A 111 24.54 -10.91 -9.51
CA PRO A 111 23.75 -9.95 -10.28
C PRO A 111 22.59 -10.60 -11.03
N ALA A 112 22.80 -11.78 -11.65
CA ALA A 112 21.75 -12.48 -12.37
C ALA A 112 20.61 -12.93 -11.44
N SER A 113 20.93 -13.45 -10.25
CA SER A 113 19.94 -13.83 -9.24
C SER A 113 19.22 -12.61 -8.67
N GLY A 114 19.94 -11.50 -8.47
CA GLY A 114 19.33 -10.23 -8.06
C GLY A 114 18.32 -9.74 -9.07
N LEU A 115 18.67 -9.70 -10.35
CA LEU A 115 17.74 -9.33 -11.43
C LEU A 115 16.54 -10.28 -11.52
N TYR A 116 16.77 -11.58 -11.38
CA TYR A 116 15.70 -12.58 -11.40
C TYR A 116 14.71 -12.37 -10.23
N GLN A 117 15.22 -12.23 -9.00
CA GLN A 117 14.37 -11.96 -7.83
C GLN A 117 13.68 -10.59 -7.91
N GLY A 118 14.40 -9.58 -8.40
CA GLY A 118 13.82 -8.26 -8.66
C GLY A 118 12.68 -8.32 -9.66
N ASN A 119 12.81 -9.12 -10.72
CA ASN A 119 11.71 -9.34 -11.66
C ASN A 119 10.52 -10.06 -11.03
N LEU A 120 10.76 -11.08 -10.20
CA LEU A 120 9.67 -11.79 -9.51
C LEU A 120 8.94 -10.94 -8.46
N THR A 121 9.60 -9.92 -7.92
CA THR A 121 9.05 -9.09 -6.84
C THR A 121 8.44 -7.80 -7.36
N PHE A 122 9.09 -7.15 -8.34
CA PHE A 122 8.74 -5.82 -8.83
C PHE A 122 8.14 -5.79 -10.24
N ASP A 123 8.05 -6.95 -10.90
CA ASP A 123 7.71 -7.08 -12.32
C ASP A 123 8.49 -6.11 -13.23
N LEU A 124 9.82 -6.14 -13.05
CA LEU A 124 10.75 -5.25 -13.76
C LEU A 124 10.59 -5.32 -15.28
N GLN A 125 10.27 -6.50 -15.82
CA GLN A 125 10.02 -6.68 -17.24
C GLN A 125 8.81 -5.87 -17.70
N THR A 126 7.66 -5.99 -17.04
CA THR A 126 6.45 -5.22 -17.41
C THR A 126 6.69 -3.73 -17.25
N TYR A 127 7.39 -3.30 -16.20
CA TYR A 127 7.75 -1.89 -16.03
C TYR A 127 8.60 -1.36 -17.20
N LEU A 128 9.64 -2.10 -17.62
CA LEU A 128 10.49 -1.71 -18.74
C LEU A 128 9.74 -1.73 -20.08
N GLN A 129 8.81 -2.67 -20.27
CA GLN A 129 7.94 -2.70 -21.45
C GLN A 129 6.99 -1.51 -21.47
N ALA A 130 6.33 -1.22 -20.34
CA ALA A 130 5.43 -0.09 -20.17
C ALA A 130 6.14 1.24 -20.45
N ARG A 131 7.38 1.41 -19.96
CA ARG A 131 8.19 2.61 -20.20
C ARG A 131 8.53 2.85 -21.68
N ASN A 132 8.67 1.77 -22.46
CA ASN A 132 8.95 1.84 -23.89
C ASN A 132 7.66 1.78 -24.76
N SER A 133 6.49 1.69 -24.12
CA SER A 133 5.21 1.69 -24.82
C SER A 133 4.90 3.05 -25.41
N LYS A 134 4.16 3.05 -26.52
CA LYS A 134 3.58 4.27 -27.11
C LYS A 134 2.14 4.52 -26.64
N MET A 135 1.57 3.62 -25.84
CA MET A 135 0.22 3.78 -25.30
C MET A 135 0.22 4.92 -24.28
N ASP A 136 -0.70 5.86 -24.45
CA ASP A 136 -0.94 6.95 -23.51
C ASP A 136 -2.32 6.77 -22.86
N MET A 137 -2.45 7.09 -21.58
CA MET A 137 -3.73 7.01 -20.89
C MET A 137 -4.74 8.01 -21.48
N GLN A 138 -4.27 9.12 -22.05
CA GLN A 138 -5.14 10.10 -22.73
C GLN A 138 -5.96 9.49 -23.87
N ASP A 139 -5.45 8.44 -24.53
CA ASP A 139 -6.17 7.77 -25.62
C ASP A 139 -7.38 6.95 -25.12
N TYR A 140 -7.41 6.64 -23.81
CA TYR A 140 -8.44 5.80 -23.17
C TYR A 140 -9.25 6.56 -22.12
N TYR A 141 -8.83 7.76 -21.74
CA TYR A 141 -9.51 8.56 -20.75
C TYR A 141 -10.72 9.25 -21.37
N ALA A 142 -11.88 9.03 -20.76
CA ALA A 142 -13.09 9.80 -21.03
C ALA A 142 -13.31 10.76 -19.88
N VAL A 143 -13.38 12.06 -20.18
CA VAL A 143 -13.78 13.06 -19.19
C VAL A 143 -15.24 12.77 -18.81
N PRO A 144 -15.58 12.71 -17.51
CA PRO A 144 -16.97 12.56 -17.09
C PRO A 144 -17.84 13.69 -17.66
N GLU A 145 -18.88 13.34 -18.43
CA GLU A 145 -19.88 14.27 -18.95
C GLU A 145 -21.14 14.22 -18.07
N PHE A 146 -21.60 15.39 -17.60
CA PHE A 146 -22.83 15.53 -16.83
C PHE A 146 -23.89 16.23 -17.68
N ASP A 147 -24.77 15.45 -18.31
CA ASP A 147 -25.82 15.97 -19.19
C ASP A 147 -26.83 16.90 -18.49
N GLN A 148 -26.95 16.79 -17.16
CA GLN A 148 -27.80 17.64 -16.34
C GLN A 148 -27.13 18.03 -15.02
N PRO A 149 -27.36 19.25 -14.52
CA PRO A 149 -26.96 19.62 -13.17
C PRO A 149 -27.63 18.68 -12.16
N LEU A 150 -26.90 18.29 -11.11
CA LEU A 150 -27.43 17.47 -10.01
C LEU A 150 -28.52 18.27 -9.26
N THR A 151 -29.78 18.09 -9.65
CA THR A 151 -30.94 18.82 -9.09
C THR A 151 -31.60 18.08 -7.92
N ASP A 152 -31.63 16.75 -7.95
CA ASP A 152 -32.02 15.89 -6.81
C ASP A 152 -30.74 15.30 -6.21
N LYS A 153 -30.23 15.98 -5.19
CA LYS A 153 -28.96 15.63 -4.53
C LYS A 153 -29.24 14.71 -3.35
N SER A 154 -28.94 13.42 -3.50
CA SER A 154 -28.79 12.51 -2.36
C SER A 154 -27.42 12.72 -1.71
N ASN A 155 -27.32 12.48 -0.41
CA ASN A 155 -26.04 12.42 0.28
C ASN A 155 -25.28 11.15 -0.15
N LEU A 156 -23.97 11.11 0.11
CA LEU A 156 -23.12 9.96 -0.18
C LEU A 156 -22.36 9.54 1.08
N VAL A 157 -22.33 8.24 1.35
CA VAL A 157 -21.39 7.63 2.30
C VAL A 157 -20.61 6.54 1.57
N LEU A 158 -19.29 6.64 1.59
CA LEU A 158 -18.36 5.77 0.89
C LEU A 158 -17.46 5.07 1.91
N ILE A 159 -17.61 3.76 2.10
CA ILE A 159 -16.86 3.00 3.09
C ILE A 159 -15.89 2.06 2.36
N TYR A 160 -14.60 2.38 2.46
CA TYR A 160 -13.52 1.51 2.03
C TYR A 160 -13.12 0.57 3.17
N LEU A 161 -13.22 -0.73 2.89
CA LEU A 161 -12.81 -1.80 3.77
C LEU A 161 -11.36 -2.19 3.42
N GLU A 162 -10.42 -1.80 4.27
CA GLU A 162 -8.98 -2.01 4.08
C GLU A 162 -8.64 -3.49 3.88
N SER A 163 -8.07 -3.83 2.73
CA SER A 163 -7.66 -5.19 2.38
C SER A 163 -8.76 -6.26 2.54
N VAL A 164 -10.05 -5.92 2.36
CA VAL A 164 -11.17 -6.88 2.48
C VAL A 164 -11.64 -7.33 1.09
N GLU A 165 -11.91 -8.63 0.93
CA GLU A 165 -12.37 -9.23 -0.32
C GLU A 165 -13.43 -10.32 -0.09
N ASP A 166 -14.26 -10.58 -1.10
CA ASP A 166 -15.38 -11.55 -1.03
C ASP A 166 -14.94 -12.96 -0.60
N ALA A 167 -13.71 -13.37 -0.92
CA ALA A 167 -13.18 -14.67 -0.53
C ALA A 167 -13.13 -14.87 0.99
N MET A 168 -13.07 -13.79 1.78
CA MET A 168 -13.08 -13.84 3.25
C MET A 168 -14.41 -14.33 3.83
N GLY A 169 -15.45 -14.46 3.01
CA GLY A 169 -16.71 -15.10 3.42
C GLY A 169 -16.74 -16.62 3.24
N LEU A 170 -15.69 -17.24 2.70
CA LEU A 170 -15.67 -18.67 2.39
C LEU A 170 -15.34 -19.56 3.61
N VAL A 171 -16.20 -20.55 3.86
CA VAL A 171 -16.01 -21.57 4.90
C VAL A 171 -16.22 -22.96 4.27
N PRO A 172 -15.17 -23.78 4.00
CA PRO A 172 -13.70 -23.53 4.12
C PRO A 172 -13.15 -22.56 3.03
N PRO A 173 -11.91 -22.03 3.13
CA PRO A 173 -10.79 -22.45 4.02
C PRO A 173 -10.73 -21.76 5.38
N PHE A 174 -11.53 -20.72 5.61
CA PHE A 174 -11.51 -19.99 6.88
C PHE A 174 -12.34 -20.68 7.96
N GLU A 175 -12.08 -20.32 9.22
CA GLU A 175 -12.78 -20.86 10.39
C GLU A 175 -14.22 -20.34 10.50
N LEU A 176 -14.48 -19.15 9.96
CA LEU A 176 -15.79 -18.49 9.93
C LEU A 176 -15.92 -17.57 8.71
N ASN A 177 -17.16 -17.18 8.40
CA ASN A 177 -17.46 -16.15 7.41
C ASN A 177 -17.18 -14.78 8.04
N MET A 178 -16.05 -14.17 7.69
CA MET A 178 -15.64 -12.88 8.28
C MET A 178 -16.53 -11.72 7.84
N LEU A 179 -17.27 -11.90 6.74
CA LEU A 179 -18.13 -10.87 6.15
C LEU A 179 -19.58 -10.98 6.63
N ALA A 180 -19.93 -11.98 7.43
CA ALA A 180 -21.31 -12.20 7.89
C ALA A 180 -21.94 -10.92 8.49
N PRO A 181 -21.27 -10.14 9.35
CA PRO A 181 -21.88 -8.93 9.92
C PRO A 181 -22.30 -7.91 8.87
N VAL A 182 -21.42 -7.60 7.90
CA VAL A 182 -21.75 -6.63 6.84
C VAL A 182 -22.72 -7.20 5.81
N GLN A 183 -22.68 -8.51 5.55
CA GLN A 183 -23.64 -9.17 4.65
C GLN A 183 -25.06 -9.16 5.23
N GLU A 184 -25.21 -9.37 6.54
CA GLU A 184 -26.48 -9.29 7.24
C GLU A 184 -27.01 -7.84 7.23
N ALA A 185 -26.16 -6.86 7.55
CA ALA A 185 -26.54 -5.43 7.53
C ALA A 185 -26.85 -4.88 6.12
N THR A 186 -26.53 -5.63 5.05
CA THR A 186 -26.73 -5.21 3.65
C THR A 186 -27.53 -6.24 2.84
N GLU A 187 -28.29 -7.12 3.49
CA GLU A 187 -28.94 -8.26 2.82
C GLU A 187 -29.88 -7.85 1.66
N ASP A 188 -30.55 -6.70 1.80
CA ASP A 188 -31.49 -6.16 0.81
C ASP A 188 -30.84 -5.15 -0.17
N TRP A 189 -29.52 -4.98 -0.12
CA TRP A 189 -28.81 -4.01 -0.96
C TRP A 189 -28.43 -4.60 -2.32
N GLN A 190 -28.18 -3.71 -3.29
CA GLN A 190 -27.64 -4.12 -4.58
C GLN A 190 -26.15 -4.44 -4.45
N SER A 191 -25.74 -5.60 -4.96
CA SER A 191 -24.32 -5.99 -5.10
C SER A 191 -23.80 -5.78 -6.52
N ILE A 192 -22.49 -5.53 -6.62
CA ILE A 192 -21.77 -5.39 -7.90
C ILE A 192 -20.67 -6.47 -7.94
N PRO A 193 -21.01 -7.74 -8.23
CA PRO A 193 -20.05 -8.84 -8.22
C PRO A 193 -19.00 -8.74 -9.34
N ALA A 194 -19.18 -7.83 -10.29
CA ALA A 194 -18.23 -7.56 -11.37
C ALA A 194 -17.17 -6.51 -10.99
N LEU A 195 -17.23 -5.94 -9.78
CA LEU A 195 -16.18 -5.07 -9.28
C LEU A 195 -14.95 -5.92 -8.94
N GLU A 196 -13.91 -5.79 -9.75
CA GLU A 196 -12.66 -6.53 -9.59
C GLU A 196 -11.47 -5.58 -9.47
N GLN A 197 -10.44 -6.02 -8.73
CA GLN A 197 -9.16 -5.32 -8.70
C GLN A 197 -8.50 -5.37 -10.09
N TYR A 198 -8.14 -4.21 -10.63
CA TYR A 198 -7.44 -4.12 -11.90
C TYR A 198 -5.97 -4.56 -11.80
N ALA A 199 -5.41 -5.05 -12.90
CA ALA A 199 -4.01 -5.50 -12.96
C ALA A 199 -3.02 -4.34 -12.72
N GLY A 200 -2.11 -4.52 -11.77
CA GLY A 200 -1.11 -3.51 -11.40
C GLY A 200 -1.56 -2.50 -10.34
N GLY A 201 -2.82 -2.56 -9.91
CA GLY A 201 -3.28 -1.95 -8.65
C GLY A 201 -2.98 -2.86 -7.46
N GLY A 202 -3.83 -2.81 -6.45
CA GLY A 202 -3.78 -3.69 -5.29
C GLY A 202 -3.28 -3.05 -4.00
N TRP A 203 -3.31 -1.73 -3.91
CA TRP A 203 -3.12 -1.02 -2.65
C TRP A 203 -4.17 0.09 -2.50
N THR A 204 -4.37 0.59 -1.29
CA THR A 204 -5.43 1.54 -0.93
C THR A 204 -5.59 2.69 -1.92
N MET A 205 -4.52 3.44 -2.19
CA MET A 205 -4.56 4.56 -3.12
C MET A 205 -4.89 4.16 -4.57
N SER A 206 -4.48 2.96 -5.02
CA SER A 206 -4.86 2.47 -6.34
C SER A 206 -6.35 2.16 -6.42
N GLY A 207 -6.93 1.60 -5.34
CA GLY A 207 -8.36 1.37 -5.18
C GLY A 207 -9.13 2.69 -5.24
N ILE A 208 -8.83 3.59 -4.29
CA ILE A 208 -9.46 4.91 -4.17
C ILE A 208 -9.39 5.70 -5.48
N VAL A 209 -8.23 5.78 -6.12
CA VAL A 209 -8.10 6.54 -7.39
C VAL A 209 -8.90 5.87 -8.50
N SER A 210 -8.89 4.55 -8.61
CA SER A 210 -9.61 3.86 -9.69
C SER A 210 -11.12 3.99 -9.56
N THR A 211 -11.66 3.92 -8.35
CA THR A 211 -13.09 4.02 -8.06
C THR A 211 -13.59 5.47 -8.08
N GLN A 212 -12.76 6.44 -7.70
CA GLN A 212 -13.14 7.86 -7.70
C GLN A 212 -12.84 8.57 -9.01
N CYS A 213 -11.79 8.22 -9.74
CA CYS A 213 -11.37 8.94 -10.94
C CYS A 213 -11.57 8.14 -12.24
N GLY A 214 -11.90 6.84 -12.14
CA GLY A 214 -12.07 5.96 -13.30
C GLY A 214 -10.78 5.67 -14.06
N ILE A 215 -9.61 5.83 -13.43
CA ILE A 215 -8.30 5.61 -14.06
C ILE A 215 -7.37 4.77 -13.16
N PRO A 216 -6.50 3.91 -13.73
CA PRO A 216 -5.50 3.20 -12.94
C PRO A 216 -4.44 4.19 -12.43
N LEU A 217 -4.09 4.09 -11.14
CA LEU A 217 -3.01 4.88 -10.55
C LEU A 217 -1.64 4.42 -11.08
N ARG A 218 -0.83 5.38 -11.52
CA ARG A 218 0.58 5.19 -11.91
C ARG A 218 1.45 6.27 -11.29
N SER A 219 2.71 5.94 -10.95
CA SER A 219 3.64 6.96 -10.47
C SER A 219 4.07 7.88 -11.61
N GLY A 220 4.13 9.17 -11.34
CA GLY A 220 4.62 10.16 -12.31
C GLY A 220 6.08 9.87 -12.68
N ASN A 221 6.37 9.91 -13.98
CA ASN A 221 7.67 9.75 -14.65
C ASN A 221 8.92 9.73 -13.76
N ALA A 222 9.69 8.63 -13.82
CA ALA A 222 11.10 8.52 -13.39
C ALA A 222 12.09 9.37 -14.24
N HIS A 223 11.61 10.46 -14.84
CA HIS A 223 12.41 11.50 -15.50
C HIS A 223 12.70 12.70 -14.60
N THR A 224 12.13 12.72 -13.40
CA THR A 224 12.50 13.64 -12.34
C THR A 224 13.91 13.28 -11.85
N THR A 225 14.81 14.24 -11.93
CA THR A 225 16.21 14.03 -11.53
C THR A 225 16.26 13.66 -10.05
N SER A 226 17.32 13.00 -9.58
CA SER A 226 17.45 12.48 -8.21
C SER A 226 17.23 13.47 -7.06
N ALA A 227 17.07 14.77 -7.33
CA ALA A 227 16.63 15.77 -6.37
C ALA A 227 15.10 15.82 -6.16
N GLU A 228 14.31 15.36 -7.14
CA GLU A 228 12.84 15.36 -7.15
C GLU A 228 12.25 13.98 -6.77
N MET A 229 13.07 12.92 -6.72
CA MET A 229 12.64 11.63 -6.12
C MET A 229 12.39 11.74 -4.61
N ASN A 230 12.97 12.75 -3.94
CA ASN A 230 12.66 13.09 -2.54
C ASN A 230 11.39 13.95 -2.40
N VAL A 231 10.67 14.17 -3.51
CA VAL A 231 9.59 15.14 -3.64
C VAL A 231 8.33 14.49 -4.25
N LEU A 232 8.35 13.17 -4.43
CA LEU A 232 7.22 12.40 -4.99
C LEU A 232 5.98 12.32 -4.08
N GLY A 233 6.03 12.90 -2.90
CA GLY A 233 4.84 13.22 -2.10
C GLY A 233 4.89 14.60 -1.43
N ALA A 234 6.09 15.16 -1.20
CA ALA A 234 6.22 16.48 -0.56
C ALA A 234 5.99 17.68 -1.49
N GLU A 235 6.36 17.62 -2.79
CA GLU A 235 6.07 18.72 -3.75
C GLU A 235 5.84 18.28 -5.21
N THR A 236 5.13 17.18 -5.46
CA THR A 236 4.31 17.17 -6.67
C THR A 236 3.17 18.15 -6.38
N SER A 237 3.33 19.42 -6.77
CA SER A 237 2.32 20.48 -6.60
C SER A 237 0.90 20.13 -7.09
N ARG A 238 0.74 18.96 -7.74
CA ARG A 238 -0.45 18.45 -8.41
C ARG A 238 -0.49 16.90 -8.42
N PHE A 239 -1.31 16.27 -7.56
CA PHE A 239 -1.68 14.85 -7.64
C PHE A 239 -2.74 14.71 -8.73
N LEU A 240 -2.48 13.93 -9.79
CA LEU A 240 -3.39 13.65 -10.90
C LEU A 240 -4.19 14.85 -11.48
N SER A 241 -3.65 16.08 -11.49
CA SER A 241 -4.39 17.31 -11.86
C SER A 241 -5.03 17.39 -13.25
N GLY A 242 -4.80 16.41 -14.13
CA GLY A 242 -5.50 16.30 -15.41
C GLY A 242 -6.77 15.46 -15.35
N ALA A 243 -7.01 14.76 -14.23
CA ALA A 243 -8.18 13.93 -14.00
C ALA A 243 -9.24 14.70 -13.22
N VAL A 244 -10.50 14.51 -13.61
CA VAL A 244 -11.67 14.88 -12.80
C VAL A 244 -12.08 13.64 -12.02
N CYS A 245 -12.11 13.76 -10.69
CA CYS A 245 -12.47 12.69 -9.78
C CYS A 245 -13.80 12.96 -9.08
N LEU A 246 -14.37 11.95 -8.42
CA LEU A 246 -15.65 12.03 -7.72
C LEU A 246 -15.72 13.21 -6.75
N GLY A 247 -14.67 13.45 -5.97
CA GLY A 247 -14.62 14.58 -5.06
C GLY A 247 -14.71 15.94 -5.77
N ASP A 248 -14.09 16.11 -6.94
CA ASP A 248 -14.20 17.33 -7.75
C ASP A 248 -15.65 17.57 -8.19
N VAL A 249 -16.28 16.52 -8.71
CA VAL A 249 -17.68 16.55 -9.19
C VAL A 249 -18.64 16.94 -8.07
N LEU A 250 -18.46 16.34 -6.89
CA LEU A 250 -19.29 16.61 -5.72
C LEU A 250 -19.03 18.02 -5.17
N ALA A 251 -17.78 18.47 -5.13
CA ALA A 251 -17.43 19.82 -4.69
C ALA A 251 -18.02 20.89 -5.62
N ASP A 252 -17.94 20.69 -6.95
CA ASP A 252 -18.56 21.57 -7.95
C ASP A 252 -20.10 21.59 -7.82
N ALA A 253 -20.68 20.48 -7.39
CA ALA A 253 -22.09 20.38 -7.04
C ALA A 253 -22.42 20.93 -5.64
N GLY A 254 -21.46 21.49 -4.90
CA GLY A 254 -21.68 22.11 -3.59
C GLY A 254 -21.85 21.12 -2.44
N TYR A 255 -21.32 19.90 -2.56
CA TYR A 255 -21.27 18.95 -1.46
C TYR A 255 -20.17 19.33 -0.45
N GLN A 256 -20.40 18.99 0.82
CA GLN A 256 -19.34 18.90 1.82
C GLN A 256 -18.68 17.52 1.74
N ASN A 257 -17.46 17.48 1.22
CA ASN A 257 -16.66 16.26 1.11
C ASN A 257 -15.75 16.13 2.33
N VAL A 258 -16.00 15.10 3.14
CA VAL A 258 -15.28 14.78 4.36
C VAL A 258 -14.65 13.39 4.23
N PHE A 259 -13.35 13.29 4.51
CA PHE A 259 -12.64 12.02 4.65
C PHE A 259 -12.32 11.75 6.12
N MET A 260 -12.53 10.52 6.57
CA MET A 260 -12.09 10.03 7.88
C MET A 260 -11.39 8.68 7.74
N GLY A 261 -10.22 8.54 8.36
CA GLY A 261 -9.51 7.27 8.41
C GLY A 261 -8.53 7.19 9.57
N GLY A 262 -8.12 5.99 9.95
CA GLY A 262 -7.26 5.79 11.12
C GLY A 262 -5.79 6.16 10.90
N ALA A 263 -5.26 5.92 9.70
CA ALA A 263 -3.86 6.13 9.36
C ALA A 263 -3.54 7.57 8.94
N ASP A 264 -2.28 7.97 9.07
CA ASP A 264 -1.76 9.27 8.60
C ASP A 264 -2.07 9.45 7.10
N SER A 265 -2.72 10.55 6.74
CA SER A 265 -3.08 10.82 5.35
C SER A 265 -1.88 11.21 4.50
N ALA A 266 -0.75 11.64 5.06
CA ALA A 266 0.46 11.92 4.27
C ALA A 266 1.02 10.67 3.58
N PHE A 267 0.72 9.47 4.09
CA PHE A 267 1.18 8.23 3.49
C PHE A 267 0.63 8.02 2.07
N ALA A 268 1.51 7.54 1.18
CA ALA A 268 1.21 7.21 -0.22
C ALA A 268 0.57 8.36 -1.03
N GLY A 269 0.75 9.62 -0.60
CA GLY A 269 0.18 10.79 -1.26
C GLY A 269 -1.34 10.94 -1.08
N LYS A 270 -1.96 10.24 -0.13
CA LYS A 270 -3.41 10.28 0.13
C LYS A 270 -3.90 11.68 0.48
N HIS A 271 -3.16 12.43 1.31
CA HIS A 271 -3.50 13.80 1.70
C HIS A 271 -3.55 14.70 0.47
N SER A 272 -2.50 14.65 -0.36
CA SER A 272 -2.40 15.43 -1.60
C SER A 272 -3.51 15.09 -2.57
N PHE A 273 -3.90 13.81 -2.69
CA PHE A 273 -5.07 13.42 -3.49
C PHE A 273 -6.35 14.05 -2.95
N LEU A 274 -6.65 13.84 -1.66
CA LEU A 274 -7.89 14.32 -1.04
C LEU A 274 -8.01 15.85 -1.13
N GLU A 275 -6.96 16.57 -0.72
CA GLU A 275 -6.93 18.04 -0.71
C GLU A 275 -7.13 18.63 -2.12
N GLN A 276 -6.54 18.01 -3.13
CA GLN A 276 -6.55 18.53 -4.49
C GLN A 276 -7.74 18.05 -5.32
N HIS A 277 -8.43 16.99 -4.89
CA HIS A 277 -9.62 16.44 -5.52
C HIS A 277 -10.89 16.68 -4.69
N GLY A 278 -11.05 17.92 -4.22
CA GLY A 278 -12.33 18.42 -3.72
C GLY A 278 -12.73 17.97 -2.32
N TYR A 279 -11.87 17.35 -1.50
CA TYR A 279 -12.18 17.13 -0.08
C TYR A 279 -11.83 18.37 0.75
N GLN A 280 -12.80 18.91 1.47
CA GLN A 280 -12.60 20.09 2.32
C GLN A 280 -12.12 19.73 3.73
N THR A 281 -12.50 18.55 4.21
CA THR A 281 -12.16 18.09 5.57
C THR A 281 -11.51 16.73 5.49
N ILE A 282 -10.32 16.62 6.06
CA ILE A 282 -9.56 15.37 6.17
C ILE A 282 -9.28 15.14 7.65
N LYS A 283 -9.87 14.10 8.24
CA LYS A 283 -9.59 13.68 9.62
C LYS A 283 -8.80 12.38 9.61
N ASP A 284 -7.54 12.46 10.01
CA ASP A 284 -6.55 11.38 9.95
C ASP A 284 -5.86 11.18 11.31
N LEU A 285 -4.80 10.35 11.35
CA LEU A 285 -4.02 10.08 12.57
C LEU A 285 -3.66 11.35 13.36
N ASN A 286 -3.17 12.40 12.69
CA ASN A 286 -2.77 13.64 13.37
C ASN A 286 -3.96 14.35 14.03
N THR A 287 -5.14 14.25 13.41
CA THR A 287 -6.39 14.78 13.97
C THR A 287 -6.78 14.05 15.24
N TRP A 288 -6.66 12.72 15.24
CA TRP A 288 -7.02 11.86 16.37
C TRP A 288 -6.04 11.99 17.54
N GLU A 289 -4.74 12.07 17.25
CA GLU A 289 -3.71 12.32 18.27
C GLU A 289 -3.92 13.69 18.95
N ALA A 290 -4.24 14.73 18.16
CA ALA A 290 -4.54 16.06 18.68
C ALA A 290 -5.82 16.10 19.52
N ALA A 291 -6.80 15.24 19.20
CA ALA A 291 -8.02 15.06 19.99
C ALA A 291 -7.81 14.22 21.26
N GLY A 292 -6.63 13.61 21.43
CA GLY A 292 -6.31 12.77 22.59
C GLY A 292 -6.96 11.39 22.54
N GLU A 293 -7.32 10.90 21.35
CA GLU A 293 -7.80 9.54 21.16
C GLU A 293 -6.71 8.54 21.53
N THR A 294 -7.08 7.45 22.21
CA THR A 294 -6.11 6.48 22.77
C THR A 294 -6.28 5.07 22.23
N GLU A 295 -7.41 4.75 21.60
CA GLU A 295 -7.64 3.43 21.01
C GLU A 295 -6.98 3.37 19.62
N MET A 296 -5.65 3.24 19.62
CA MET A 296 -4.83 3.24 18.42
C MET A 296 -3.81 2.10 18.45
N ARG A 297 -3.52 1.55 17.27
CA ARG A 297 -2.34 0.71 17.05
C ARG A 297 -1.11 1.60 16.85
N SER A 298 0.00 1.26 17.52
CA SER A 298 1.21 2.09 17.53
C SER A 298 1.97 2.10 16.20
N ASP A 299 1.63 1.22 15.27
CA ASP A 299 2.24 1.09 13.95
C ASP A 299 1.49 1.84 12.83
N TRP A 300 0.20 2.16 13.03
CA TRP A 300 -0.62 2.79 11.98
C TRP A 300 -1.62 3.85 12.44
N GLY A 301 -2.40 3.66 13.51
CA GLY A 301 -3.39 4.65 13.95
C GLY A 301 -4.68 4.13 14.56
N LEU A 302 -5.77 4.89 14.40
CA LEU A 302 -7.05 4.69 15.09
C LEU A 302 -7.74 3.36 14.75
N SER A 303 -8.36 2.73 15.75
CA SER A 303 -9.17 1.52 15.59
C SER A 303 -10.43 1.75 14.75
N ASP A 304 -10.96 0.67 14.16
CA ASP A 304 -12.20 0.76 13.38
C ASP A 304 -13.42 1.04 14.26
N ARG A 305 -13.47 0.50 15.48
CA ARG A 305 -14.54 0.81 16.44
C ARG A 305 -14.62 2.30 16.69
N ARG A 306 -13.48 2.92 16.99
CA ARG A 306 -13.46 4.35 17.32
C ARG A 306 -13.67 5.22 16.08
N LEU A 307 -13.18 4.80 14.91
CA LEU A 307 -13.49 5.45 13.64
C LEU A 307 -15.00 5.47 13.38
N MET A 308 -15.69 4.34 13.57
CA MET A 308 -17.14 4.25 13.38
C MET A 308 -17.90 5.11 14.41
N ASP A 309 -17.50 5.12 15.68
CA ASP A 309 -18.11 6.01 16.69
C ASP A 309 -18.00 7.49 16.29
N LEU A 310 -16.81 7.92 15.86
CA LEU A 310 -16.58 9.30 15.40
C LEU A 310 -17.32 9.62 14.09
N ALA A 311 -17.51 8.62 13.23
CA ALA A 311 -18.26 8.78 11.98
C ALA A 311 -19.75 9.01 12.24
N LYS A 312 -20.32 8.39 13.28
CA LYS A 312 -21.70 8.66 13.73
C LYS A 312 -21.85 10.14 14.11
N ASP A 313 -20.94 10.65 14.93
CA ASP A 313 -20.93 12.08 15.32
C ASP A 313 -20.79 12.98 14.07
N GLN A 314 -19.90 12.63 13.14
CA GLN A 314 -19.71 13.40 11.91
C GLN A 314 -20.96 13.40 11.01
N LEU A 315 -21.67 12.29 10.88
CA LEU A 315 -22.92 12.22 10.10
C LEU A 315 -24.00 13.14 10.67
N MET A 316 -24.12 13.19 11.99
CA MET A 316 -25.06 14.08 12.67
C MET A 316 -24.73 15.55 12.38
N GLU A 317 -23.45 15.94 12.46
CA GLU A 317 -22.99 17.28 12.11
C GLU A 317 -23.29 17.64 10.64
N LEU A 318 -23.06 16.69 9.72
CA LEU A 318 -23.32 16.90 8.29
C LEU A 318 -24.81 17.07 8.00
N ARG A 319 -25.66 16.25 8.60
CA ARG A 319 -27.13 16.37 8.52
C ARG A 319 -27.61 17.73 9.05
N ASP A 320 -27.12 18.14 10.21
CA ASP A 320 -27.50 19.42 10.83
C ASP A 320 -27.07 20.65 10.01
N SER A 321 -26.05 20.50 9.15
CA SER A 321 -25.61 21.57 8.24
C SER A 321 -26.63 21.90 7.14
N GLY A 322 -27.52 20.95 6.81
CA GLY A 322 -28.51 21.07 5.74
C GLY A 322 -27.93 21.15 4.32
N GLN A 323 -26.63 20.90 4.15
CA GLN A 323 -25.97 20.84 2.84
C GLN A 323 -25.79 19.38 2.42
N PRO A 324 -25.83 19.08 1.11
CA PRO A 324 -25.49 17.75 0.63
C PRO A 324 -24.05 17.41 1.03
N TYR A 325 -23.81 16.15 1.39
CA TYR A 325 -22.50 15.73 1.89
C TYR A 325 -22.03 14.42 1.26
N ASN A 326 -20.71 14.23 1.30
CA ASN A 326 -20.02 12.99 1.04
C ASN A 326 -19.13 12.69 2.24
N LEU A 327 -19.43 11.61 2.95
CA LEU A 327 -18.56 11.08 4.00
C LEU A 327 -17.84 9.84 3.48
N THR A 328 -16.52 9.96 3.28
CA THR A 328 -15.66 8.84 2.90
C THR A 328 -14.92 8.30 4.12
N LEU A 329 -15.09 7.03 4.40
CA LEU A 329 -14.45 6.29 5.50
C LEU A 329 -13.44 5.30 4.92
N LEU A 330 -12.33 5.11 5.61
CA LEU A 330 -11.35 4.05 5.32
C LEU A 330 -10.99 3.33 6.62
N THR A 331 -11.36 2.06 6.71
CA THR A 331 -11.00 1.18 7.84
C THR A 331 -9.50 0.89 7.87
N LEU A 332 -9.01 0.30 8.96
CA LEU A 332 -7.58 0.07 9.18
C LEU A 332 -7.27 -1.25 9.88
N ASP A 333 -8.16 -1.82 10.70
CA ASP A 333 -7.79 -2.93 11.59
C ASP A 333 -7.38 -4.19 10.82
N THR A 334 -7.92 -4.36 9.62
CA THR A 334 -7.65 -5.43 8.67
C THR A 334 -6.33 -5.28 7.91
N HIS A 335 -5.60 -4.17 8.08
CA HIS A 335 -4.27 -3.97 7.48
C HIS A 335 -3.28 -5.08 7.94
N ASP A 336 -2.24 -5.36 7.15
CA ASP A 336 -1.25 -6.39 7.48
C ASP A 336 -0.56 -6.19 8.84
N GLY A 337 -0.27 -7.33 9.50
CA GLY A 337 0.22 -7.40 10.87
C GLY A 337 -0.92 -7.47 11.90
N PRO A 338 -1.30 -8.66 12.42
CA PRO A 338 -2.41 -8.76 13.37
C PRO A 338 -2.13 -7.96 14.65
N ARG A 339 -3.02 -7.02 14.95
CA ARG A 339 -3.05 -6.18 16.16
C ARG A 339 -4.47 -6.14 16.71
N PRO A 340 -4.90 -7.14 17.49
CA PRO A 340 -6.24 -7.10 18.08
C PRO A 340 -6.31 -5.98 19.13
N HIS A 341 -7.42 -5.25 19.13
CA HIS A 341 -7.78 -4.32 20.19
C HIS A 341 -8.50 -5.05 21.35
N ASP A 342 -8.56 -4.43 22.53
CA ASP A 342 -9.19 -5.04 23.71
C ASP A 342 -10.69 -5.35 23.51
N TYR A 343 -11.39 -4.59 22.65
CA TYR A 343 -12.79 -4.86 22.29
C TYR A 343 -12.96 -6.05 21.34
N CYS A 344 -11.86 -6.59 20.83
CA CYS A 344 -11.82 -7.51 19.70
C CYS A 344 -11.18 -8.84 20.10
N PRO A 345 -11.91 -9.75 20.76
CA PRO A 345 -11.36 -11.00 21.25
C PRO A 345 -10.93 -11.89 20.09
N VAL A 346 -9.70 -12.41 20.14
CA VAL A 346 -9.22 -13.41 19.18
C VAL A 346 -9.77 -14.77 19.56
N THR A 347 -10.68 -15.31 18.75
CA THR A 347 -11.38 -16.58 18.98
C THR A 347 -11.03 -17.66 17.96
N THR A 348 -10.25 -17.31 16.93
CA THR A 348 -9.83 -18.17 15.83
C THR A 348 -8.35 -18.51 15.92
N ASP A 349 -7.93 -19.64 15.33
CA ASP A 349 -6.53 -20.07 15.23
C ASP A 349 -5.69 -19.06 14.45
N VAL A 350 -6.26 -18.46 13.41
CA VAL A 350 -5.66 -17.34 12.66
C VAL A 350 -6.19 -16.02 13.22
N PRO A 351 -5.35 -15.18 13.88
CA PRO A 351 -5.83 -13.94 14.51
C PRO A 351 -6.48 -12.96 13.54
N MET A 352 -5.99 -12.89 12.29
CA MET A 352 -6.59 -12.03 11.27
C MET A 352 -8.05 -12.38 10.97
N THR A 353 -8.46 -13.65 11.09
CA THR A 353 -9.85 -14.04 10.90
C THR A 353 -10.77 -13.37 11.92
N SER A 354 -10.39 -13.39 13.20
CA SER A 354 -11.15 -12.69 14.26
C SER A 354 -11.11 -11.17 14.09
N ILE A 355 -9.96 -10.60 13.73
CA ILE A 355 -9.80 -9.15 13.55
C ILE A 355 -10.68 -8.65 12.38
N THR A 356 -10.70 -9.38 11.26
CA THR A 356 -11.54 -9.00 10.11
C THR A 356 -13.02 -9.06 10.46
N GLU A 357 -13.50 -10.15 11.06
CA GLU A 357 -14.91 -10.28 11.46
C GLU A 357 -15.34 -9.18 12.44
N CYS A 358 -14.46 -8.84 13.37
CA CYS A 358 -14.67 -7.80 14.35
C CYS A 358 -14.69 -6.38 13.74
N SER A 359 -13.81 -6.10 12.76
CA SER A 359 -13.85 -4.86 11.96
C SER A 359 -15.15 -4.77 11.16
N MET A 360 -15.57 -5.87 10.51
CA MET A 360 -16.85 -5.95 9.79
C MET A 360 -18.03 -5.72 10.73
N SER A 361 -17.97 -6.20 11.97
CA SER A 361 -18.98 -5.94 12.99
C SER A 361 -19.07 -4.45 13.34
N GLN A 362 -17.96 -3.71 13.37
CA GLN A 362 -17.99 -2.26 13.60
C GLN A 362 -18.65 -1.52 12.44
N VAL A 363 -18.34 -1.92 11.21
CA VAL A 363 -18.97 -1.36 10.01
C VAL A 363 -20.46 -1.68 9.99
N ALA A 364 -20.86 -2.92 10.26
CA ALA A 364 -22.26 -3.32 10.35
C ALA A 364 -23.03 -2.47 11.38
N GLY A 365 -22.49 -2.29 12.59
CA GLY A 365 -23.10 -1.43 13.61
C GLY A 365 -23.09 0.07 13.29
N PHE A 366 -22.34 0.52 12.29
CA PHE A 366 -22.45 1.86 11.71
C PHE A 366 -23.58 1.93 10.68
N LEU A 367 -23.72 0.91 9.83
CA LEU A 367 -24.82 0.80 8.87
C LEU A 367 -26.19 0.69 9.56
N GLU A 368 -26.29 -0.14 10.60
CA GLU A 368 -27.50 -0.25 11.44
C GLU A 368 -27.86 1.10 12.07
N PHE A 369 -26.87 1.84 12.59
CA PHE A 369 -27.11 3.20 13.10
C PHE A 369 -27.64 4.14 12.01
N MET A 370 -27.09 4.06 10.79
CA MET A 370 -27.58 4.87 9.67
C MET A 370 -29.04 4.54 9.32
N GLU A 371 -29.42 3.27 9.38
CA GLU A 371 -30.79 2.83 9.17
C GLU A 371 -31.72 3.34 10.29
N ASP A 372 -31.35 3.08 11.56
CA ASP A 372 -32.14 3.44 12.74
C ASP A 372 -32.39 4.95 12.85
N GLU A 373 -31.40 5.76 12.48
CA GLU A 373 -31.48 7.24 12.48
C GLU A 373 -32.03 7.83 11.18
N GLY A 374 -32.47 6.99 10.23
CA GLY A 374 -33.14 7.40 8.99
C GLY A 374 -32.22 7.99 7.92
N PHE A 375 -30.90 7.86 8.03
CA PHE A 375 -29.96 8.37 7.03
C PHE A 375 -30.13 7.67 5.67
N LEU A 376 -30.52 6.39 5.65
CA LEU A 376 -30.69 5.64 4.40
C LEU A 376 -31.86 6.15 3.53
N GLU A 377 -32.72 7.04 4.04
CA GLU A 377 -33.83 7.62 3.26
C GLU A 377 -33.36 8.61 2.20
N ASP A 378 -32.24 9.32 2.44
CA ASP A 378 -31.73 10.38 1.56
C ASP A 378 -30.24 10.24 1.22
N THR A 379 -29.61 9.15 1.66
CA THR A 379 -28.18 8.90 1.54
C THR A 379 -27.90 7.62 0.76
N ALA A 380 -27.17 7.74 -0.35
CA ALA A 380 -26.60 6.59 -1.03
C ALA A 380 -25.37 6.09 -0.26
N VAL A 381 -25.33 4.81 0.08
CA VAL A 381 -24.21 4.19 0.81
C VAL A 381 -23.55 3.14 -0.06
N VAL A 382 -22.23 3.20 -0.16
CA VAL A 382 -21.40 2.24 -0.89
C VAL A 382 -20.37 1.66 0.06
N VAL A 383 -20.35 0.34 0.17
CA VAL A 383 -19.37 -0.42 0.96
C VAL A 383 -18.57 -1.29 0.01
N MET A 384 -17.25 -1.18 0.03
CA MET A 384 -16.37 -1.96 -0.85
C MET A 384 -14.98 -2.16 -0.25
N GLY A 385 -14.32 -3.25 -0.65
CA GLY A 385 -12.89 -3.40 -0.45
C GLY A 385 -12.11 -2.34 -1.24
N ASP A 386 -11.03 -1.81 -0.67
CA ASP A 386 -10.10 -0.94 -1.42
C ASP A 386 -9.16 -1.75 -2.32
N HIS A 387 -8.77 -2.95 -1.90
CA HIS A 387 -8.01 -3.92 -2.66
C HIS A 387 -8.09 -5.32 -2.05
N LEU A 388 -7.62 -6.33 -2.79
CA LEU A 388 -7.46 -7.69 -2.31
C LEU A 388 -6.39 -7.78 -1.22
N LYS A 389 -6.53 -8.72 -0.29
CA LYS A 389 -5.50 -8.93 0.74
C LYS A 389 -4.25 -9.52 0.10
N PHE A 390 -3.12 -8.84 0.26
CA PHE A 390 -1.84 -9.47 -0.05
C PHE A 390 -1.66 -10.69 0.87
N VAL A 391 -1.33 -11.83 0.29
CA VAL A 391 -0.90 -13.04 1.00
C VAL A 391 0.62 -13.13 0.90
N ALA A 392 1.34 -12.52 1.85
CA ALA A 392 2.79 -12.58 1.89
C ALA A 392 3.27 -13.94 2.43
N GLU A 393 4.40 -14.45 1.91
CA GLU A 393 4.91 -15.81 2.20
C GLU A 393 5.15 -16.10 3.71
N THR A 394 5.23 -15.07 4.54
CA THR A 394 5.48 -15.21 6.00
C THR A 394 4.42 -14.61 6.90
N ASN A 395 3.42 -13.92 6.34
CA ASN A 395 2.37 -13.25 7.10
C ASN A 395 1.27 -12.82 6.14
N SER A 396 0.23 -13.64 5.97
CA SER A 396 -1.20 -13.28 5.83
C SER A 396 -1.97 -14.59 5.65
N PHE A 397 -3.01 -14.78 6.46
CA PHE A 397 -3.87 -15.97 6.63
C PHE A 397 -3.19 -17.32 6.88
#